data_AF-A0A0R3SN02-F1
#
_entry.id   AF-A0A0R3SN02-F1
#
_cell.length_a   1.000
_cell.length_b   1.000
_cell.length_c   1.000
_cell.angle_alpha   90.00
_cell.angle_beta   90.00
_cell.angle_gamma   90.00
#
_symmetry.space_group_name_H-M   'P 1'
#
loop_
_entity.id
_entity.type
_entity.pdbx_description
1 polymer ?
#
loop_
_entity_poly.entity_id
_entity_poly.type
_entity_poly.pdbx_seq_one_letter_code
_entity_poly.pdbx_strand_id
1 'polypeptide(L)'
;MTLNFQFFRAMHELLALNVRNIILTSGTLYPISSLQAELDLHSAIVLQNPHVINHDQIQVCVLPKAPDSGTLNSSYEYRGHASYHKSLGLTLVNLFRIVPGGVLIFFPSYALMRSCIQSWQNCDIYGKLVDVKKTFIEPRDKNQFQQAS
;
A
#
# COMPACT_ATOMS: atom_id res chain seq x y z
N MET A 1 -1.31 17.43 -1.55
CA MET A 1 -2.15 18.64 -1.65
C MET A 1 -2.32 19.12 -3.08
N THR A 2 -1.27 19.11 -3.91
CA THR A 2 -1.34 19.52 -5.32
C THR A 2 -2.18 18.59 -6.22
N LEU A 3 -2.21 17.28 -5.92
CA LEU A 3 -2.96 16.30 -6.72
C LEU A 3 -4.48 16.47 -6.63
N ASN A 4 -5.03 16.62 -5.41
CA ASN A 4 -6.48 16.81 -5.20
C ASN A 4 -6.96 18.13 -5.83
N PHE A 5 -6.14 19.18 -5.78
CA PHE A 5 -6.46 20.46 -6.41
C PHE A 5 -6.55 20.37 -7.94
N GLN A 6 -5.61 19.67 -8.58
CA GLN A 6 -5.65 19.47 -10.03
C GLN A 6 -6.85 18.63 -10.47
N PHE A 7 -7.19 17.60 -9.68
CA PHE A 7 -8.32 16.75 -9.98
C PHE A 7 -9.67 17.47 -9.82
N PHE A 8 -9.83 18.24 -8.73
CA PHE A 8 -10.98 19.12 -8.54
C PHE A 8 -11.16 20.10 -9.71
N ARG A 9 -10.06 20.78 -10.09
CA ARG A 9 -10.09 21.73 -11.21
C ARG A 9 -10.45 21.07 -12.54
N ALA A 10 -9.89 19.90 -12.82
CA ALA A 10 -10.21 19.16 -14.04
C ALA A 10 -11.70 18.78 -14.10
N MET A 11 -12.29 18.36 -12.98
CA MET A 11 -13.73 18.06 -12.90
C MET A 11 -14.59 19.31 -13.12
N HIS A 12 -14.23 20.44 -12.53
CA HIS A 12 -14.92 21.71 -12.78
C HIS A 12 -14.82 22.17 -14.24
N GLU A 13 -13.65 22.04 -14.86
CA GLU A 13 -13.46 22.37 -16.27
C GLU A 13 -14.32 21.46 -17.17
N LEU A 14 -14.39 20.15 -16.87
CA LEU A 14 -15.26 19.22 -17.59
C LEU A 14 -16.75 19.56 -17.46
N LEU A 15 -17.19 19.96 -16.26
CA LEU A 15 -18.57 20.43 -16.03
C LEU A 15 -18.85 21.72 -16.82
N ALA A 16 -17.89 22.63 -16.90
CA ALA A 16 -18.02 23.87 -17.67
C ALA A 16 -18.11 23.66 -19.19
N LEU A 17 -17.63 22.53 -19.71
CA LEU A 17 -17.74 22.17 -21.13
C LEU A 17 -19.15 21.74 -21.56
N ASN A 18 -20.14 21.79 -20.66
CA ASN A 18 -21.54 21.43 -20.92
C ASN A 18 -21.69 20.01 -21.50
N VAL A 19 -20.87 19.09 -21.00
CA VAL A 19 -20.94 17.67 -21.36
C VAL A 19 -22.26 17.07 -20.90
N ARG A 20 -22.84 16.16 -21.70
CA ARG A 20 -24.15 15.58 -21.40
C ARG A 20 -24.14 14.71 -20.14
N ASN A 21 -23.10 13.88 -19.99
CA ASN A 21 -22.96 12.95 -18.87
C ASN A 21 -21.49 12.79 -18.51
N ILE A 22 -21.19 12.70 -17.20
CA ILE A 22 -19.90 12.27 -16.68
C ILE A 22 -20.15 11.02 -15.85
N ILE A 23 -19.44 9.93 -16.16
CA ILE A 23 -19.53 8.67 -15.43
C ILE A 23 -18.15 8.39 -14.82
N LEU A 24 -18.08 8.36 -13.48
CA LEU A 24 -16.88 8.02 -12.74
C LEU A 24 -17.00 6.60 -12.20
N THR A 25 -16.07 5.72 -12.59
CA THR A 25 -16.05 4.32 -12.17
C THR A 25 -14.71 3.99 -11.49
N SER A 26 -14.74 3.29 -10.36
CA SER A 26 -13.54 2.76 -9.70
C SER A 26 -13.89 1.58 -8.80
N GLY A 27 -12.95 0.65 -8.66
CA GLY A 27 -13.07 -0.46 -7.72
C GLY A 27 -12.64 -0.14 -6.29
N THR A 28 -12.03 1.02 -6.04
CA THR A 28 -11.40 1.34 -4.73
C THR A 28 -11.77 2.72 -4.18
N LEU A 29 -12.75 3.42 -4.78
CA LEU A 29 -13.19 4.72 -4.26
C LEU A 29 -14.01 4.51 -2.98
N TYR A 30 -13.35 4.65 -1.84
CA TYR A 30 -13.97 4.61 -0.54
C TYR A 30 -13.21 5.51 0.45
N PRO A 31 -13.91 6.26 1.34
CA PRO A 31 -15.35 6.48 1.36
C PRO A 31 -15.81 7.47 0.26
N ILE A 32 -16.93 7.17 -0.42
CA ILE A 32 -17.45 8.00 -1.52
C ILE A 32 -17.83 9.40 -1.06
N SER A 33 -18.30 9.56 0.19
CA SER A 33 -18.67 10.86 0.75
C SER A 33 -17.51 11.86 0.76
N SER A 34 -16.29 11.40 1.06
CA SER A 34 -15.10 12.24 1.01
C SER A 34 -14.80 12.70 -0.42
N LEU A 35 -14.93 11.80 -1.40
CA LEU A 35 -14.74 12.15 -2.81
C LEU A 35 -15.79 13.15 -3.30
N GLN A 36 -17.06 12.97 -2.93
CA GLN A 36 -18.13 13.89 -3.29
C GLN A 36 -17.88 15.30 -2.74
N ALA A 37 -17.42 15.39 -1.49
CA ALA A 37 -17.07 16.66 -0.87
C ALA A 37 -15.83 17.30 -1.52
N GLU A 38 -14.81 16.51 -1.87
CA GLU A 38 -13.60 17.02 -2.54
C GLU A 38 -13.88 17.55 -3.95
N LEU A 39 -14.89 17.00 -4.64
CA LEU A 39 -15.20 17.33 -6.03
C LEU A 39 -16.45 18.20 -6.22
N ASP A 40 -17.09 18.62 -5.13
CA ASP A 40 -18.40 19.32 -5.15
C ASP A 40 -19.48 18.53 -5.92
N LEU A 41 -19.43 17.19 -5.85
CA LEU A 41 -20.33 16.27 -6.55
C LEU A 41 -21.49 15.79 -5.66
N HIS A 42 -22.05 16.70 -4.87
CA HIS A 42 -23.12 16.37 -3.92
C HIS A 42 -24.42 15.87 -4.58
N SER A 43 -24.67 16.27 -5.83
CA SER A 43 -25.83 15.86 -6.62
C SER A 43 -25.59 14.61 -7.47
N ALA A 44 -24.38 14.04 -7.47
CA ALA A 44 -24.06 12.89 -8.29
C ALA A 44 -24.84 11.64 -7.86
N ILE A 45 -25.35 10.90 -8.84
CA ILE A 45 -25.94 9.58 -8.60
C ILE A 45 -24.82 8.63 -8.22
N VAL A 46 -24.94 7.99 -7.05
CA VAL A 46 -23.96 7.04 -6.53
C VAL A 46 -24.50 5.62 -6.65
N LEU A 47 -23.72 4.74 -7.29
CA LEU A 47 -23.97 3.31 -7.33
C LEU A 47 -22.81 2.59 -6.65
N GLN A 48 -23.10 1.83 -5.59
CA GLN A 48 -22.15 0.94 -4.93
C GLN A 48 -22.62 -0.50 -5.09
N ASN A 49 -21.79 -1.30 -5.75
CA ASN A 49 -22.06 -2.73 -5.86
C ASN A 49 -21.62 -3.44 -4.58
N PRO A 50 -22.38 -4.44 -4.11
CA PRO A 50 -21.92 -5.28 -3.02
C PRO A 50 -20.62 -5.98 -3.38
N HIS A 51 -19.84 -6.35 -2.36
CA HIS A 51 -18.63 -7.14 -2.57
C HIS A 51 -18.97 -8.45 -3.30
N VAL A 52 -18.23 -8.74 -4.37
CA VAL A 52 -18.46 -9.90 -5.25
C VAL A 52 -17.85 -11.19 -4.68
N ILE A 53 -17.05 -11.07 -3.63
CA ILE A 53 -16.32 -12.18 -3.01
C ILE A 53 -16.96 -12.59 -1.67
N ASN A 54 -16.88 -13.88 -1.37
CA ASN A 54 -17.27 -14.44 -0.09
C ASN A 54 -16.21 -14.12 0.98
N HIS A 55 -16.62 -14.14 2.25
CA HIS A 55 -15.75 -13.82 3.39
C HIS A 55 -14.56 -14.78 3.56
N ASP A 56 -14.64 -16.00 3.04
CA ASP A 56 -13.57 -16.99 3.06
C ASP A 56 -12.48 -16.73 1.99
N GLN A 57 -12.74 -15.84 1.03
CA GLN A 57 -11.80 -15.53 -0.05
C GLN A 57 -10.80 -14.41 0.30
N ILE A 58 -11.07 -13.61 1.35
CA ILE A 58 -10.15 -12.57 1.83
C ILE A 58 -10.12 -12.55 3.36
N GLN A 59 -8.91 -12.61 3.91
CA GLN A 59 -8.65 -12.37 5.32
C GLN A 59 -7.87 -11.07 5.50
N VAL A 60 -8.45 -10.13 6.26
CA VAL A 60 -7.79 -8.88 6.66
C VAL A 60 -7.44 -8.98 8.14
N CYS A 61 -6.20 -8.70 8.49
CA CYS A 61 -5.75 -8.68 9.88
C CYS A 61 -4.83 -7.49 10.15
N VAL A 62 -4.84 -7.02 11.40
CA VAL A 62 -3.91 -6.01 11.90
C VAL A 62 -2.96 -6.70 12.86
N LEU A 63 -1.66 -6.54 12.61
CA LEU A 63 -0.60 -7.11 13.44
C LEU A 63 0.07 -5.99 14.25
N PRO A 64 -0.33 -5.76 15.52
CA PRO A 64 0.24 -4.67 16.32
C PRO A 64 1.57 -5.03 16.98
N LYS A 65 1.88 -6.32 17.09
CA LYS A 65 3.06 -6.84 17.81
C LYS A 65 3.84 -7.83 16.95
N ALA A 66 5.16 -7.77 17.10
CA ALA A 66 6.10 -8.67 16.48
C ALA A 66 6.40 -9.90 17.38
N PRO A 67 7.01 -10.96 16.82
CA PRO A 67 7.37 -12.17 17.58
C PRO A 67 8.33 -11.93 18.75
N ASP A 68 9.12 -10.87 18.69
CA ASP A 68 10.03 -10.44 19.77
C ASP A 68 9.34 -9.52 20.80
N SER A 69 8.00 -9.47 20.79
CA SER A 69 7.16 -8.56 21.60
C SER A 69 7.32 -7.07 21.26
N GLY A 70 8.07 -6.72 20.21
CA GLY A 70 8.19 -5.35 19.73
C GLY A 70 6.88 -4.83 19.14
N THR A 71 6.65 -3.52 19.26
CA THR A 71 5.48 -2.87 18.65
C THR A 71 5.73 -2.57 17.18
N LEU A 72 4.80 -3.01 16.31
CA LEU A 72 4.84 -2.69 14.89
C LEU A 72 4.19 -1.31 14.65
N ASN A 73 4.96 -0.25 14.92
CA ASN A 73 4.54 1.13 14.73
C ASN A 73 5.37 1.83 13.64
N SER A 74 4.75 2.09 12.49
CA SER A 74 5.37 2.74 11.35
C SER A 74 5.21 4.27 11.34
N SER A 75 4.85 4.90 12.47
CA SER A 75 4.74 6.35 12.57
C SER A 75 6.09 7.03 12.26
N TYR A 76 6.07 8.33 11.95
CA TYR A 76 7.28 9.08 11.63
C TYR A 76 8.36 8.96 12.70
N GLU A 77 7.95 8.98 13.97
CA GLU A 77 8.81 8.86 15.15
C GLU A 77 9.47 7.48 15.21
N TYR A 78 8.70 6.40 15.08
CA TYR A 78 9.19 5.05 15.33
C TYR A 78 9.82 4.35 14.12
N ARG A 79 9.42 4.72 12.89
CA ARG A 79 9.83 4.02 11.66
C ARG A 79 11.34 4.03 11.37
N GLY A 80 12.09 4.95 11.98
CA GLY A 80 13.55 5.04 11.88
C GLY A 80 14.32 4.20 12.90
N HIS A 81 13.63 3.63 13.89
CA HIS A 81 14.29 2.89 14.97
C HIS A 81 14.72 1.49 14.50
N ALA A 82 15.94 1.10 14.88
CA ALA A 82 16.47 -0.23 14.58
C ALA A 82 15.62 -1.36 15.19
N SER A 83 15.00 -1.12 16.35
CA SER A 83 14.07 -2.06 16.99
C SER A 83 12.84 -2.32 16.11
N TYR A 84 12.29 -1.28 15.48
CA TYR A 84 11.17 -1.40 14.55
C TYR A 84 11.58 -2.19 13.29
N HIS A 85 12.75 -1.89 12.71
CA HIS A 85 13.24 -2.64 11.54
C HIS A 85 13.41 -4.13 11.86
N LYS A 86 14.04 -4.46 12.99
CA LYS A 86 14.20 -5.84 13.45
C LYS A 86 12.84 -6.53 13.65
N SER A 87 11.93 -5.90 14.38
CA SER A 87 10.59 -6.42 14.69
C SER A 87 9.81 -6.72 13.40
N LEU A 88 9.84 -5.80 12.44
CA LEU A 88 9.21 -5.96 11.13
C LEU A 88 9.84 -7.12 10.34
N GLY A 89 11.17 -7.20 10.30
CA GLY A 89 11.90 -8.25 9.60
C GLY A 89 11.59 -9.65 10.14
N LEU A 90 11.59 -9.81 11.47
CA LEU A 90 11.23 -11.09 12.13
C LEU A 90 9.78 -11.48 11.85
N THR A 91 8.87 -10.51 11.84
CA THR A 91 7.46 -10.73 11.48
C THR A 91 7.35 -11.25 10.04
N LEU A 92 8.06 -10.64 9.10
CA LEU A 92 8.05 -11.06 7.69
C LEU A 92 8.63 -12.46 7.50
N VAL A 93 9.73 -12.81 8.17
CA VAL A 93 10.31 -14.17 8.11
C VAL A 93 9.28 -15.21 8.55
N ASN A 94 8.53 -14.94 9.62
CA ASN A 94 7.49 -15.85 10.07
C ASN A 94 6.33 -15.94 9.08
N LEU A 95 5.87 -14.80 8.53
CA LEU A 95 4.82 -14.77 7.52
C LEU A 95 5.23 -15.54 6.25
N PHE A 96 6.48 -15.39 5.79
CA PHE A 96 6.95 -16.06 4.59
C PHE A 96 6.96 -17.59 4.71
N ARG A 97 7.11 -18.12 5.92
CA ARG A 97 7.07 -19.57 6.18
C ARG A 97 5.67 -20.16 6.11
N ILE A 98 4.65 -19.37 6.48
CA ILE A 98 3.26 -19.85 6.56
C ILE A 98 2.45 -19.51 5.30
N VAL A 99 2.78 -18.40 4.60
CA VAL A 99 2.04 -17.96 3.42
C VAL A 99 2.48 -18.77 2.20
N PRO A 100 1.60 -19.57 1.58
CA PRO A 100 1.93 -20.30 0.37
C PRO A 100 2.12 -19.35 -0.82
N GLY A 101 2.91 -19.76 -1.80
CA GLY A 101 3.15 -18.95 -3.01
C GLY A 101 4.00 -17.71 -2.73
N GLY A 102 3.58 -16.56 -3.27
CA GLY A 102 4.29 -15.28 -3.22
C GLY A 102 3.69 -14.28 -2.23
N VAL A 103 4.50 -13.30 -1.81
CA VAL A 103 4.08 -12.20 -0.94
C VAL A 103 4.46 -10.88 -1.58
N LEU A 104 3.50 -9.95 -1.63
CA LEU A 104 3.71 -8.58 -2.09
C LEU A 104 3.69 -7.64 -0.87
N ILE A 105 4.76 -6.87 -0.69
CA ILE A 105 4.92 -5.97 0.45
C ILE A 105 4.98 -4.52 -0.06
N PHE A 106 4.09 -3.68 0.45
CA PHE A 106 4.10 -2.25 0.16
C PHE A 106 4.69 -1.47 1.34
N PHE A 107 5.66 -0.60 1.04
CA PHE A 107 6.18 0.37 2.00
C PHE A 107 5.58 1.76 1.75
N PRO A 108 5.36 2.57 2.80
CA PRO A 108 4.92 3.97 2.65
C PRO A 108 5.87 4.86 1.83
N SER A 109 7.13 4.45 1.67
CA SER A 109 8.09 5.16 0.81
C SER A 109 9.28 4.27 0.45
N TYR A 110 9.90 4.54 -0.71
CA TYR A 110 11.16 3.92 -1.12
C TYR A 110 12.31 4.18 -0.13
N ALA A 111 12.31 5.32 0.57
CA ALA A 111 13.33 5.63 1.56
C ALA A 111 13.24 4.67 2.76
N LEU A 112 12.03 4.44 3.29
CA LEU A 112 11.81 3.49 4.38
C LEU A 112 12.11 2.06 3.93
N MET A 113 11.66 1.66 2.74
CA MET A 113 11.98 0.34 2.17
C MET A 113 13.48 0.08 2.16
N ARG A 114 14.28 1.01 1.61
CA ARG A 114 15.75 0.88 1.57
C ARG A 114 16.37 0.80 2.95
N SER A 115 15.90 1.64 3.89
CA SER A 115 16.41 1.64 5.26
C SER A 115 16.15 0.30 5.97
N CYS A 116 14.95 -0.27 5.80
CA CYS A 116 14.63 -1.59 6.35
C CYS A 116 15.49 -2.69 5.70
N ILE A 117 15.59 -2.71 4.37
CA ILE A 117 16.40 -3.71 3.65
C ILE A 117 17.87 -3.64 4.09
N GLN A 118 18.45 -2.43 4.15
CA GLN A 118 19.83 -2.24 4.61
C GLN A 118 20.01 -2.74 6.05
N SER A 119 19.07 -2.45 6.95
CA SER A 119 19.10 -2.95 8.32
C SER A 119 19.07 -4.49 8.37
N TRP A 120 18.23 -5.13 7.55
CA TRP A 120 18.13 -6.59 7.48
C TRP A 120 19.34 -7.27 6.84
N GLN A 121 19.99 -6.60 5.88
CA GLN A 121 21.24 -7.08 5.30
C GLN A 121 22.39 -7.04 6.32
N ASN A 122 22.40 -6.02 7.19
CA ASN A 122 23.39 -5.89 8.27
C ASN A 122 23.14 -6.86 9.44
N CYS A 123 21.95 -7.43 9.54
CA CYS A 123 21.55 -8.32 10.62
C CYS A 123 20.78 -9.49 10.03
N ASP A 124 21.45 -10.57 9.59
CA ASP A 124 21.08 -11.95 9.17
C ASP A 124 19.61 -12.32 8.76
N ILE A 125 18.61 -11.55 9.15
CA ILE A 125 17.22 -11.50 8.70
C ILE A 125 17.11 -11.51 7.18
N TYR A 126 17.91 -10.73 6.43
CA TYR A 126 17.77 -10.72 4.97
C TYR A 126 18.09 -12.07 4.35
N GLY A 127 19.12 -12.77 4.86
CA GLY A 127 19.42 -14.15 4.46
C GLY A 127 18.22 -15.06 4.72
N LYS A 128 17.65 -15.00 5.93
CA LYS A 128 16.45 -15.77 6.30
C LYS A 128 15.23 -15.48 5.42
N LEU A 129 15.06 -14.25 4.95
CA LEU A 129 13.96 -13.91 4.04
C LEU A 129 14.16 -14.58 2.68
N VAL A 130 15.38 -14.46 2.12
CA VAL A 130 15.74 -15.03 0.80
C VAL A 130 15.73 -16.56 0.81
N ASP A 131 16.16 -17.18 1.91
CA ASP A 131 16.14 -18.63 2.10
C ASP A 131 14.72 -19.21 2.06
N VAL A 132 13.73 -18.44 2.55
CA VAL A 132 12.33 -18.89 2.59
C VAL A 132 11.61 -18.53 1.29
N LYS A 133 11.83 -17.33 0.74
CA LYS A 133 11.24 -16.88 -0.53
C LYS A 133 12.21 -16.01 -1.33
N LYS A 134 12.36 -16.32 -2.62
CA LYS A 134 13.08 -15.47 -3.58
C LYS A 134 12.50 -14.05 -3.52
N THR A 135 13.34 -13.09 -3.14
CA THR A 135 12.94 -11.71 -2.90
C THR A 135 13.34 -10.84 -4.09
N PHE A 136 12.41 -10.02 -4.57
CA PHE A 136 12.62 -9.03 -5.62
C PHE A 136 12.31 -7.64 -5.04
N ILE A 137 13.17 -6.68 -5.31
CA ILE A 137 13.02 -5.31 -4.83
C ILE A 137 12.70 -4.44 -6.02
N GLU A 138 11.61 -3.68 -5.94
CA GLU A 138 11.20 -2.77 -7.01
C GLU A 138 12.30 -1.73 -7.27
N PRO A 139 12.83 -1.66 -8.51
CA PRO A 139 13.81 -0.65 -8.87
C PRO A 139 13.14 0.72 -8.98
N ARG A 140 13.88 1.78 -8.63
CA ARG A 140 13.36 3.16 -8.67
C ARG A 140 13.18 3.69 -10.10
N ASP A 141 13.94 3.15 -11.05
CA ASP A 141 13.93 3.59 -12.44
C ASP A 141 13.05 2.70 -13.31
N LYS A 142 12.14 3.32 -14.06
CA LYS A 142 11.23 2.66 -15.00
C LYS A 142 11.95 1.74 -15.99
N ASN A 143 13.21 2.07 -16.34
CA ASN A 143 14.01 1.30 -17.30
C ASN A 143 14.59 0.00 -16.69
N GLN A 144 14.74 -0.10 -15.37
CA GLN A 144 15.28 -1.30 -14.72
C GLN A 144 14.20 -2.35 -14.44
N PHE A 145 12.93 -1.95 -14.44
CA PHE A 145 11.80 -2.86 -14.17
C PHE A 145 11.64 -3.94 -15.27
N GLN A 146 11.99 -3.62 -16.52
CA GLN A 146 11.90 -4.54 -17.66
C GLN A 146 12.97 -5.65 -17.66
N GLN A 147 14.06 -5.49 -16.91
CA GLN A 147 15.17 -6.46 -16.89
C GLN A 147 15.06 -7.48 -15.73
N ALA A 148 14.13 -7.26 -14.79
CA ALA A 148 13.96 -8.09 -13.60
C ALA A 148 12.71 -9.01 -13.66
N SER A 149 11.99 -9.01 -14.80
CA SER A 149 10.81 -9.83 -15.07
C SER A 149 11.18 -11.16 -15.72
#